data_AF-A0A670Z715-F1
#
_entry.id   AF-A0A670Z715-F1
#
_cell.length_a   1.000
_cell.length_b   1.000
_cell.length_c   1.000
_cell.angle_alpha   90.00
_cell.angle_beta   90.00
_cell.angle_gamma   90.00
#
_symmetry.space_group_name_H-M   'P 1'
#
loop_
_entity.id
_entity.type
_entity.pdbx_description
1 polymer ?
#
loop_
_entity_poly.entity_id
_entity_poly.type
_entity_poly.pdbx_seq_one_letter_code
_entity_poly.pdbx_strand_id
1 'polypeptide(L)'
;MSWVVEEWKEGLSIRVLQKIHDLESQAEKFKKERQQRQFQLESLEAALEKQKQKVYSYTTICWYLHVGKQQNVVPILYIWEHVFQCFCLKKKPFY
;
A
#
# COMPACT_ATOMS: atom_id res chain seq x y z
N MET A 1 22.47 20.40 -5.72
CA MET A 1 23.19 21.60 -6.19
C MET A 1 23.07 22.68 -5.12
N SER A 2 24.18 23.20 -4.60
CA SER A 2 24.20 24.28 -3.59
C SER A 2 25.34 25.26 -3.89
N TRP A 3 25.15 26.10 -4.90
CA TRP A 3 26.10 27.17 -5.24
C TRP A 3 25.41 28.50 -5.55
N VAL A 4 24.13 28.65 -5.20
CA VAL A 4 23.34 29.90 -5.35
C VAL A 4 22.68 30.31 -4.02
N VAL A 5 23.02 29.67 -2.89
CA VAL A 5 22.33 29.92 -1.61
C VAL A 5 22.88 31.16 -0.87
N GLU A 6 24.06 31.65 -1.22
CA GLU A 6 24.71 32.76 -0.51
C GLU A 6 24.61 34.11 -1.25
N GLU A 7 24.61 34.13 -2.58
CA GLU A 7 24.56 35.39 -3.36
C GLU A 7 23.29 36.22 -3.12
N TRP A 8 22.14 35.59 -2.84
CA TRP A 8 20.91 36.32 -2.50
C TRP A 8 20.84 36.75 -1.03
N LYS A 9 21.73 36.20 -0.19
CA LYS A 9 21.86 36.58 1.23
C LYS A 9 22.76 37.79 1.39
N GLU A 10 23.59 38.12 0.40
CA GLU A 10 24.40 39.34 0.36
C GLU A 10 23.50 40.59 0.34
N GLY A 11 23.77 41.54 1.25
CA GLY A 11 22.99 42.77 1.39
C GLY A 11 21.76 42.69 2.32
N LEU A 12 21.41 41.50 2.83
CA LEU A 12 20.36 41.37 3.84
C LEU A 12 20.85 41.72 5.25
N SER A 13 20.00 42.36 6.04
CA SER A 13 20.33 42.66 7.44
C SER A 13 20.48 41.36 8.27
N ILE A 14 21.36 41.37 9.27
CA ILE A 14 21.63 40.23 10.16
C ILE A 14 20.34 39.66 10.77
N ARG A 15 19.38 40.52 11.14
CA ARG A 15 18.07 40.09 11.69
C ARG A 15 17.25 39.27 10.70
N VAL A 16 17.31 39.62 9.42
CA VAL A 16 16.60 38.91 8.34
C VAL A 16 17.29 37.57 8.09
N LEU A 17 18.62 37.55 8.02
CA LEU A 17 19.40 36.32 7.86
C LEU A 17 19.15 35.32 8.99
N GLN A 18 19.09 35.80 10.23
CA GLN A 18 18.82 34.95 11.39
C GLN A 18 17.42 34.34 11.34
N LYS A 19 16.42 35.14 10.93
CA LYS A 19 15.05 34.65 10.75
C LYS A 19 14.92 33.62 9.62
N ILE A 20 15.69 33.79 8.54
CA ILE A 20 15.76 32.79 7.45
C ILE A 20 16.31 31.47 8.00
N HIS A 21 17.42 31.51 8.72
CA HIS A 21 18.02 30.31 9.31
C HIS A 21 17.07 29.60 10.29
N ASP A 22 16.36 30.35 11.12
CA ASP A 22 15.37 29.79 12.05
C ASP A 22 14.20 29.10 11.31
N LEU A 23 13.77 29.67 10.18
CA LEU A 23 12.74 29.08 9.33
C LEU A 23 13.25 27.85 8.57
N GLU A 24 14.48 27.88 8.06
CA GLU A 24 15.14 26.72 7.42
C GLU A 24 15.25 25.56 8.42
N SER A 25 15.64 25.84 9.66
CA SER A 25 15.72 24.84 10.74
C SER A 25 14.36 24.24 11.10
N GLN A 26 13.32 25.08 11.20
CA GLN A 26 11.94 24.60 11.43
C GLN A 26 11.42 23.76 10.26
N ALA A 27 11.69 24.15 9.02
CA ALA A 27 11.30 23.39 7.84
C ALA A 27 11.96 22.00 7.84
N GLU A 28 13.24 21.92 8.20
CA GLU A 28 13.94 20.64 8.30
C GLU A 28 13.38 19.77 9.45
N LYS A 29 13.02 20.37 10.59
CA LYS A 29 12.32 19.66 11.67
C LYS A 29 10.99 19.07 11.20
N PHE A 30 10.14 19.87 10.56
CA PHE A 30 8.84 19.38 10.07
C PHE A 30 8.99 18.31 8.98
N LYS A 31 10.02 18.41 8.13
CA LYS A 31 10.33 17.38 7.14
C LYS A 31 10.66 16.04 7.81
N LYS A 32 11.49 16.05 8.85
CA LYS A 32 11.81 14.83 9.63
C LYS A 32 10.59 14.26 10.34
N GLU A 33 9.79 15.10 10.99
CA GLU A 33 8.54 14.67 11.63
C GLU A 33 7.56 14.04 10.63
N ARG A 34 7.42 14.65 9.44
CA ARG A 34 6.60 14.09 8.36
C ARG A 34 7.10 12.72 7.92
N GLN A 35 8.40 12.57 7.70
CA GLN A 35 9.00 11.29 7.31
C GLN A 35 8.77 10.21 8.37
N GLN A 36 8.93 10.55 9.65
CA GLN A 36 8.66 9.62 10.75
C GLN A 36 7.19 9.18 10.77
N ARG A 37 6.24 10.11 10.62
CA ARG A 37 4.82 9.78 10.57
C ARG A 37 4.46 8.95 9.34
N GLN A 38 5.06 9.25 8.19
CA GLN A 38 4.85 8.47 6.97
C GLN A 38 5.28 7.01 7.16
N PHE A 39 6.44 6.79 7.78
CA PHE A 39 6.91 5.44 8.09
C PHE A 39 5.96 4.70 9.05
N GLN A 40 5.43 5.40 10.07
CA GLN A 40 4.44 4.82 10.97
C GLN A 40 3.15 4.42 10.24
N LEU A 41 2.67 5.27 9.34
CA LEU A 41 1.49 4.98 8.52
C LEU A 41 1.71 3.75 7.64
N GLU A 42 2.83 3.70 6.91
CA GLU A 42 3.18 2.57 6.04
C GLU A 42 3.28 1.25 6.84
N SER A 43 3.84 1.31 8.05
CA SER A 43 3.91 0.16 8.94
C SER A 43 2.52 -0.34 9.37
N LEU A 44 1.62 0.58 9.73
CA LEU A 44 0.25 0.25 10.11
C LEU A 44 -0.56 -0.28 8.91
N GLU A 45 -0.38 0.29 7.73
CA GLU A 45 -1.02 -0.17 6.50
C GLU A 45 -0.58 -1.60 6.14
N ALA A 46 0.72 -1.90 6.25
CA ALA A 46 1.23 -3.25 6.03
C ALA A 46 0.68 -4.26 7.05
N ALA A 47 0.58 -3.87 8.33
CA ALA A 47 -0.01 -4.72 9.37
C ALA A 47 -1.52 -4.97 9.11
N LEU A 48 -2.24 -3.95 8.68
CA LEU A 48 -3.65 -4.04 8.30
C LEU A 48 -3.85 -4.96 7.10
N GLU A 49 -3.03 -4.82 6.05
CA GLU A 49 -3.10 -5.67 4.87
C GLU A 49 -2.88 -7.14 5.21
N LYS A 50 -1.93 -7.43 6.11
CA LYS A 50 -1.72 -8.78 6.65
C LYS A 50 -2.95 -9.31 7.39
N GLN A 51 -3.66 -8.48 8.14
CA GLN A 51 -4.91 -8.89 8.79
C GLN A 51 -6.03 -9.14 7.79
N LYS A 52 -6.18 -8.28 6.77
CA LYS A 52 -7.15 -8.49 5.70
C LYS A 52 -6.92 -9.83 5.00
N GLN A 53 -5.68 -10.14 4.61
CA GLN A 53 -5.34 -11.44 4.00
C GLN A 53 -5.72 -12.62 4.89
N LYS A 54 -5.48 -12.51 6.21
CA LYS A 54 -5.94 -13.52 7.16
C LYS A 54 -7.46 -13.67 7.16
N VAL A 55 -8.20 -12.56 7.21
CA VAL A 55 -9.68 -12.59 7.15
C VAL A 55 -10.15 -13.24 5.85
N TYR A 56 -9.61 -12.83 4.70
CA TYR A 56 -9.93 -13.45 3.41
C TYR A 56 -9.64 -14.95 3.39
N SER A 57 -8.49 -15.37 3.96
CA SER A 57 -8.14 -16.77 4.08
C SER A 57 -9.14 -17.54 4.95
N TYR A 58 -9.45 -17.02 6.15
CA TYR A 58 -10.43 -17.65 7.04
C TYR A 58 -11.84 -17.70 6.43
N THR A 59 -12.29 -16.63 5.77
CA THR A 59 -13.61 -16.63 5.10
C THR A 59 -13.65 -17.59 3.94
N THR A 60 -12.56 -17.69 3.17
CA THR A 60 -12.45 -18.63 2.05
C THR A 60 -12.46 -20.08 2.55
N ILE A 61 -11.66 -20.40 3.58
CA ILE A 61 -11.62 -21.72 4.19
C ILE A 61 -12.97 -22.06 4.84
N CYS A 62 -13.59 -21.15 5.59
CA CYS A 62 -14.92 -21.34 6.15
C CYS A 62 -15.98 -21.55 5.07
N TRP A 63 -15.91 -20.82 3.95
CA TRP A 63 -16.82 -21.00 2.83
C TRP A 63 -16.65 -22.40 2.20
N TYR A 64 -15.42 -22.83 1.92
CA TYR A 64 -15.16 -24.20 1.42
C TYR A 64 -15.62 -25.29 2.40
N LEU A 65 -15.38 -25.11 3.70
CA LEU A 65 -15.82 -26.07 4.74
C LEU A 65 -17.35 -26.08 4.92
N HIS A 66 -18.01 -24.93 4.79
CA HIS A 66 -19.47 -24.83 4.86
C HIS A 66 -20.14 -25.43 3.63
N VAL A 67 -19.63 -25.14 2.43
CA VAL A 67 -20.08 -25.73 1.16
C VAL A 67 -19.84 -27.25 1.16
N GLY A 68 -18.68 -27.72 1.62
CA GLY A 68 -18.36 -29.14 1.73
C GLY A 68 -19.20 -29.91 2.76
N LYS A 69 -19.71 -29.24 3.80
CA LYS A 69 -20.68 -29.84 4.75
C LYS A 69 -22.11 -29.89 4.22
N GLN A 70 -22.51 -28.96 3.36
CA GLN A 70 -23.85 -28.92 2.76
C GLN A 70 -23.97 -29.86 1.54
N GLN A 71 -22.86 -30.29 0.96
CA GLN A 71 -22.86 -31.13 -0.23
C GLN A 71 -22.21 -32.49 0.00
N ASN A 72 -23.03 -33.49 0.36
CA ASN A 72 -22.76 -34.89 0.01
C ASN A 72 -22.98 -35.06 -1.51
N VAL A 73 -22.16 -34.37 -2.32
CA VAL A 73 -22.37 -34.22 -3.76
C VAL A 73 -21.06 -34.49 -4.50
N VAL A 74 -20.60 -35.72 -4.34
CA VAL A 74 -19.50 -36.32 -5.10
C VAL A 74 -19.70 -36.26 -6.64
N PRO A 75 -20.91 -36.12 -7.25
CA PRO A 75 -21.03 -36.06 -8.72
C PRO A 75 -21.05 -34.66 -9.35
N ILE A 76 -21.32 -33.56 -8.62
CA ILE A 76 -21.52 -32.24 -9.27
C ILE A 76 -20.20 -31.52 -9.56
N LEU A 77 -19.14 -31.78 -8.78
CA LEU A 77 -17.80 -31.22 -9.04
C LEU A 77 -17.19 -31.72 -10.36
N TYR A 78 -17.42 -32.98 -10.72
CA TYR A 78 -16.91 -33.55 -11.98
C TYR A 78 -17.54 -32.92 -13.23
N ILE A 79 -18.82 -32.52 -13.12
CA ILE A 79 -19.54 -31.87 -14.22
C ILE A 79 -19.10 -30.41 -14.35
N TRP A 80 -18.82 -29.73 -13.23
CA TRP A 80 -18.39 -28.33 -13.25
C TRP A 80 -16.96 -28.15 -13.78
N GLU A 81 -16.03 -29.07 -13.48
CA GLU A 81 -14.68 -29.05 -14.09
C GLU A 81 -14.75 -29.24 -15.61
N HIS A 82 -15.59 -30.15 -16.12
CA HIS A 82 -15.76 -30.34 -17.56
C HIS A 82 -16.37 -29.12 -18.26
N VAL A 83 -17.34 -28.45 -17.64
CA VAL A 83 -17.96 -27.24 -18.21
C VAL A 83 -17.01 -26.04 -18.14
N PHE A 84 -16.23 -25.89 -17.07
CA PHE A 84 -15.29 -24.79 -16.91
C PHE A 84 -14.07 -24.92 -17.84
N GLN A 85 -13.59 -26.14 -18.05
CA GLN A 85 -12.48 -26.42 -18.99
C GLN A 85 -12.89 -26.17 -20.46
N CYS A 86 -14.16 -26.42 -20.82
CA CYS A 86 -14.72 -26.04 -22.12
C CYS A 86 -14.88 -24.53 -22.30
N PHE A 87 -15.12 -23.77 -21.22
CA PHE A 87 -15.31 -22.32 -21.28
C PHE A 87 -13.98 -21.55 -21.33
N CYS A 88 -12.93 -22.02 -20.65
CA CYS A 88 -11.63 -21.36 -20.61
C CYS A 88 -10.83 -21.44 -21.92
N LEU A 89 -11.05 -22.45 -22.78
CA LEU A 89 -10.31 -22.59 -24.04
C LEU A 89 -10.72 -21.58 -25.13
N LYS A 90 -11.76 -20.76 -24.92
CA LYS A 90 -12.26 -19.81 -25.94
C LYS A 90 -11.93 -18.33 -25.68
N LYS A 91 -11.18 -18.01 -24.63
CA LYS A 91 -10.67 -16.65 -24.36
C LYS A 91 -9.15 -16.63 -24.22
N LYS A 92 -8.43 -16.80 -25.34
CA LYS A 92 -7.07 -16.27 -25.49
C LYS A 92 -7.16 -14.90 -26.16
N PRO A 93 -6.83 -13.78 -25.48
CA PRO A 93 -6.46 -12.57 -26.18
C PRO A 93 -5.04 -12.73 -26.72
N PHE A 94 -4.92 -12.61 -28.05
CA PHE A 94 -3.68 -12.28 -28.75
C PHE A 94 -3.18 -10.94 -28.17
N TYR A 95 -1.94 -10.93 -27.68
CA TYR A 95 -1.18 -9.69 -27.49
C TYR A 95 -0.72 -9.16 -28.85
#